data_AF-A0A7W0TU62-F1
#
_entry.id   AF-A0A7W0TU62-F1
#
_cell.length_a   1.000
_cell.length_b   1.000
_cell.length_c   1.000
_cell.angle_alpha   90.00
_cell.angle_beta   90.00
_cell.angle_gamma   90.00
#
_symmetry.space_group_name_H-M   'P 1'
#
loop_
_entity.id
_entity.type
_entity.pdbx_description
1 polymer ?
#
loop_
_entity_poly.entity_id
_entity_poly.type
_entity_poly.pdbx_seq_one_letter_code
_entity_poly.pdbx_strand_id
1 'polypeptide(L)'
;WNGVLVYTAAPLERDLLLVGDASVTLFAASSAVDTDWTARLCTVDPTGRSTNVKAGIVRARFRDGTAEPSPIEPHRVYEYAISLGPIGVRVAAGHALRLTVSSSDFPHWDRNLNSGGPLFAEDAGAAVVATQTVLHDAAHPSRVVLPVVDDGSAAVAPGAAGIAPTPSSP
;
A
#
# COMPACT_ATOMS: atom_id res chain seq x y z
N TRP A 1 -10.68 -16.29 -2.25
CA TRP A 1 -10.90 -14.85 -2.53
C TRP A 1 -9.67 -14.07 -2.08
N ASN A 2 -8.90 -13.50 -3.00
CA ASN A 2 -7.59 -12.88 -2.73
C ASN A 2 -7.62 -11.34 -2.90
N GLY A 3 -8.40 -10.64 -2.07
CA GLY A 3 -8.56 -9.17 -2.14
C GLY A 3 -7.42 -8.35 -1.51
N VAL A 4 -6.35 -9.00 -1.04
CA VAL A 4 -5.23 -8.34 -0.35
C VAL A 4 -3.92 -8.93 -0.86
N LEU A 5 -3.09 -8.09 -1.47
CA LEU A 5 -1.72 -8.43 -1.83
C LEU A 5 -0.81 -8.24 -0.62
N VAL A 6 0.07 -9.21 -0.35
CA VAL A 6 0.95 -9.20 0.81
C VAL A 6 2.40 -9.30 0.36
N TYR A 7 3.18 -8.32 0.77
CA TYR A 7 4.60 -8.19 0.48
C TYR A 7 5.37 -8.17 1.80
N THR A 8 6.29 -9.10 2.00
CA THR A 8 7.06 -9.20 3.25
C THR A 8 8.54 -9.20 2.92
N ALA A 9 9.29 -8.30 3.54
CA ALA A 9 10.75 -8.29 3.46
C ALA A 9 11.34 -9.47 4.25
N ALA A 10 12.64 -9.74 4.06
CA ALA A 10 13.37 -10.61 4.97
C ALA A 10 13.37 -10.01 6.39
N PRO A 11 13.49 -10.86 7.44
CA PRO A 11 13.74 -10.39 8.79
C PRO A 11 14.97 -9.48 8.85
N LEU A 12 14.89 -8.42 9.65
CA LEU A 12 15.95 -7.45 9.83
C LEU A 12 17.12 -8.06 10.60
N GLU A 13 18.35 -7.78 10.18
CA GLU A 13 19.56 -8.21 10.89
C GLU A 13 19.85 -7.35 12.14
N ARG A 14 19.34 -6.13 12.16
CA ARG A 14 19.51 -5.14 13.24
C ARG A 14 18.24 -4.33 13.42
N ASP A 15 18.14 -3.63 14.54
CA ASP A 15 17.04 -2.72 14.80
C ASP A 15 16.96 -1.64 13.71
N LEU A 16 15.73 -1.33 13.28
CA LEU A 16 15.44 -0.28 12.32
C LEU A 16 14.56 0.78 13.00
N LEU A 17 15.09 2.01 13.11
CA LEU A 17 14.36 3.15 13.64
C LEU A 17 13.72 3.94 12.51
N LEU A 18 12.40 4.08 12.56
CA LEU A 18 11.60 4.82 11.59
C LEU A 18 10.93 6.01 12.29
N VAL A 19 11.36 7.23 11.97
CA VAL A 19 10.82 8.47 12.56
C VAL A 19 10.67 9.54 11.48
N GLY A 20 9.43 9.87 11.14
CA GLY A 20 9.10 10.87 10.12
C GLY A 20 7.93 10.44 9.24
N ASP A 21 7.74 11.07 8.08
CA ASP A 21 6.68 10.73 7.13
C ASP A 21 7.03 9.51 6.29
N ALA A 22 6.08 8.59 6.18
CA ALA A 22 6.15 7.43 5.29
C ALA A 22 5.12 7.55 4.16
N SER A 23 5.45 7.00 3.00
CA SER A 23 4.57 6.98 1.82
C SER A 23 4.79 5.74 0.96
N VAL A 24 3.84 5.49 0.06
CA VAL A 24 3.92 4.42 -0.94
C VAL A 24 3.69 5.02 -2.32
N THR A 25 4.59 4.72 -3.25
CA THR A 25 4.36 4.93 -4.69
C THR A 25 3.88 3.62 -5.27
N LEU A 26 2.72 3.63 -5.92
CA LEU A 26 2.10 2.44 -6.49
C LEU A 26 1.83 2.67 -7.98
N PHE A 27 2.39 1.82 -8.83
CA PHE A 27 2.02 1.70 -10.24
C PHE A 27 0.94 0.64 -10.35
N ALA A 28 -0.27 1.06 -10.71
CA ALA A 28 -1.41 0.16 -10.70
C ALA A 28 -2.45 0.49 -11.77
N ALA A 29 -3.25 -0.51 -12.11
CA ALA A 29 -4.37 -0.41 -13.03
C ALA A 29 -5.61 -1.07 -12.42
N SER A 30 -6.78 -0.54 -12.76
CA SER A 30 -8.07 -1.11 -12.39
C SER A 30 -8.87 -1.45 -13.65
N SER A 31 -9.73 -2.47 -13.60
CA SER A 31 -10.74 -2.68 -14.65
C SER A 31 -11.92 -1.70 -14.56
N ALA A 32 -11.99 -0.89 -13.52
CA ALA A 32 -13.05 0.10 -13.29
C ALA A 32 -12.61 1.53 -13.64
N VAL A 33 -13.58 2.44 -13.72
CA VAL A 33 -13.38 3.88 -14.00
C VAL A 33 -13.00 4.70 -12.76
N ASP A 34 -13.13 4.09 -11.57
CA ASP A 34 -12.63 4.59 -10.30
C ASP A 34 -12.46 3.42 -9.34
N THR A 35 -11.60 3.57 -8.34
CA THR A 35 -11.42 2.59 -7.26
C THR A 35 -10.65 3.23 -6.11
N ASP A 36 -10.43 2.50 -5.01
CA ASP A 36 -9.49 2.92 -3.98
C ASP A 36 -8.24 2.06 -4.02
N TRP A 37 -7.11 2.63 -3.59
CA TRP A 37 -5.88 1.90 -3.29
C TRP A 37 -5.51 2.14 -1.83
N THR A 38 -5.52 1.07 -1.04
CA THR A 38 -5.09 1.08 0.36
C THR A 38 -3.72 0.46 0.48
N ALA A 39 -2.88 1.07 1.33
CA ALA A 39 -1.58 0.55 1.68
C ALA A 39 -1.45 0.54 3.20
N ARG A 40 -1.03 -0.60 3.76
CA ARG A 40 -0.83 -0.75 5.20
C ARG A 40 0.55 -1.32 5.48
N LEU A 41 1.33 -0.55 6.23
CA LEU A 41 2.64 -0.95 6.75
C LEU A 41 2.45 -1.68 8.08
N CYS A 42 3.09 -2.82 8.21
CA CYS A 42 3.05 -3.69 9.37
C CYS A 42 4.47 -4.13 9.78
N THR A 43 4.64 -4.47 11.06
CA THR A 43 5.75 -5.30 11.52
C THR A 43 5.28 -6.74 11.66
N VAL A 44 6.16 -7.70 11.37
CA VAL A 44 5.91 -9.13 11.57
C VAL A 44 6.95 -9.66 12.54
N ASP A 45 6.49 -10.23 13.66
CA ASP A 45 7.40 -10.81 14.66
C ASP A 45 7.85 -12.23 14.28
N PRO A 46 8.84 -12.81 14.98
CA PRO A 46 9.33 -14.17 14.71
C PRO A 46 8.27 -15.27 14.88
N THR A 47 7.15 -15.00 15.55
CA THR A 47 6.03 -15.95 15.66
C THR A 47 5.07 -15.87 14.46
N GLY A 48 5.29 -14.90 13.57
CA GLY A 48 4.47 -14.64 12.39
C GLY A 48 3.33 -13.65 12.61
N ARG A 49 3.19 -13.08 13.81
CA ARG A 49 2.14 -12.11 14.11
C ARG A 49 2.44 -10.79 13.39
N SER A 50 1.49 -10.34 12.59
CA SER A 50 1.53 -9.06 11.88
C SER A 50 0.83 -7.97 12.70
N THR A 51 1.54 -6.90 13.04
CA THR A 51 1.01 -5.76 13.79
C THR A 51 1.03 -4.52 12.91
N ASN A 52 -0.11 -3.81 12.83
CA ASN A 52 -0.23 -2.61 12.02
C ASN A 52 0.63 -1.48 12.60
N VAL A 53 1.42 -0.84 11.75
CA VAL A 53 2.14 0.41 12.06
C VAL A 53 1.30 1.59 11.61
N LYS A 54 0.93 1.61 10.33
CA LYS A 54 0.21 2.73 9.71
C LYS A 54 -0.51 2.27 8.45
N ALA A 55 -1.59 2.96 8.10
CA ALA A 55 -2.31 2.76 6.85
C ALA A 55 -2.58 4.10 6.17
N GLY A 56 -2.71 4.05 4.85
CA GLY A 56 -3.14 5.16 4.01
C GLY A 56 -4.03 4.67 2.88
N ILE A 57 -4.73 5.61 2.27
CA ILE A 57 -5.62 5.37 1.15
C ILE A 57 -5.48 6.50 0.14
N VAL A 58 -5.66 6.18 -1.14
CA VAL A 58 -5.98 7.16 -2.18
C VAL A 58 -7.13 6.65 -3.00
N ARG A 59 -8.11 7.50 -3.27
CA ARG A 59 -9.19 7.23 -4.23
C ARG A 59 -8.72 7.66 -5.61
N ALA A 60 -8.83 6.79 -6.59
CA ALA A 60 -8.16 6.93 -7.89
C ALA A 60 -8.56 8.21 -8.63
N ARG A 61 -9.82 8.66 -8.49
CA ARG A 61 -10.25 9.94 -9.07
C ARG A 61 -9.54 11.17 -8.50
N PHE A 62 -8.93 11.07 -7.33
CA PHE A 62 -8.19 12.13 -6.65
C PHE A 62 -6.66 11.95 -6.70
N ARG A 63 -6.15 11.07 -7.58
CA ARG A 63 -4.71 10.76 -7.69
C ARG A 63 -3.83 11.99 -7.95
N ASP A 64 -4.37 12.99 -8.66
CA ASP A 64 -3.69 14.24 -9.04
C ASP A 64 -4.03 15.40 -8.07
N GLY A 65 -4.76 15.12 -6.98
CA GLY A 65 -5.28 16.10 -6.03
C GLY A 65 -6.80 16.04 -5.87
N THR A 66 -7.32 16.68 -4.82
CA THR A 66 -8.75 16.63 -4.47
C THR A 66 -9.59 17.74 -5.09
N ALA A 67 -8.95 18.78 -5.66
CA ALA A 67 -9.65 19.94 -6.21
C ALA A 67 -10.42 19.61 -7.50
N GLU A 68 -9.83 18.81 -8.39
CA GLU A 68 -10.41 18.44 -9.68
C GLU A 68 -10.39 16.91 -9.85
N PRO A 69 -11.42 16.20 -9.35
CA PRO A 69 -11.52 14.76 -9.56
C PRO A 69 -11.62 14.42 -11.05
N SER A 70 -10.86 13.42 -11.49
CA SER A 70 -10.94 12.91 -12.86
C SER A 70 -10.96 11.37 -12.86
N PRO A 71 -11.85 10.72 -13.62
CA PRO A 71 -11.90 9.25 -13.68
C PRO A 71 -10.59 8.68 -14.22
N ILE A 72 -10.35 7.40 -13.94
CA ILE A 72 -9.27 6.62 -14.56
C ILE A 72 -9.81 5.85 -15.77
N GLU A 73 -8.94 5.59 -16.74
CA GLU A 73 -9.24 4.71 -17.85
C GLU A 73 -9.05 3.24 -17.43
N PRO A 74 -10.03 2.35 -17.69
CA PRO A 74 -9.87 0.94 -17.41
C PRO A 74 -8.61 0.34 -18.04
N HIS A 75 -7.89 -0.47 -17.26
CA HIS A 75 -6.65 -1.17 -17.62
C HIS A 75 -5.44 -0.28 -17.91
N ARG A 76 -5.58 1.05 -17.86
CA ARG A 76 -4.45 1.97 -17.95
C ARG A 76 -3.69 1.98 -16.63
N VAL A 77 -2.36 1.92 -16.72
CA VAL A 77 -1.48 2.04 -15.55
C VAL A 77 -1.32 3.52 -15.19
N TYR A 78 -1.52 3.82 -13.91
CA TYR A 78 -1.26 5.12 -13.32
C TYR A 78 -0.28 4.98 -12.15
N GLU A 79 0.44 6.06 -11.86
CA GLU A 79 1.20 6.21 -10.61
C GLU A 79 0.28 6.83 -9.55
N TYR A 80 0.26 6.22 -8.36
CA TYR A 80 -0.49 6.68 -7.20
C TYR A 80 0.46 6.95 -6.04
N ALA A 81 0.35 8.14 -5.46
CA ALA A 81 1.01 8.49 -4.20
C ALA A 81 0.06 8.27 -3.03
N ILE A 82 0.38 7.32 -2.16
CA ILE A 82 -0.38 7.02 -0.94
C ILE A 82 0.42 7.51 0.26
N SER A 83 -0.04 8.58 0.89
CA SER A 83 0.56 9.04 2.14
C SER A 83 0.15 8.12 3.30
N LEU A 84 1.13 7.62 4.05
CA LEU A 84 0.89 6.97 5.33
C LEU A 84 0.95 8.00 6.48
N GLY A 85 1.55 9.15 6.25
CA GLY A 85 1.79 10.18 7.26
C GLY A 85 2.90 9.81 8.24
N PRO A 86 2.98 10.50 9.40
CA PRO A 86 4.09 10.35 10.32
C PRO A 86 4.03 9.02 11.08
N ILE A 87 5.19 8.40 11.22
CA ILE A 87 5.44 7.20 12.02
C ILE A 87 6.63 7.44 12.97
N GLY A 88 6.59 6.75 14.12
CA GLY A 88 7.65 6.72 15.11
C GLY A 88 7.70 5.32 15.72
N VAL A 89 8.50 4.44 15.12
CA VAL A 89 8.54 3.01 15.49
C VAL A 89 9.96 2.47 15.39
N ARG A 90 10.33 1.60 16.35
CA ARG A 90 11.49 0.73 16.24
C ARG A 90 11.02 -0.66 15.83
N VAL A 91 11.55 -1.17 14.72
CA VAL A 91 11.36 -2.55 14.29
C VAL A 91 12.59 -3.33 14.73
N ALA A 92 12.41 -4.24 15.70
CA ALA A 92 13.53 -4.95 16.30
C ALA A 92 14.17 -5.94 15.31
N ALA A 93 15.45 -6.24 15.51
CA ALA A 93 16.13 -7.33 14.81
C ALA A 93 15.31 -8.64 14.90
N GLY A 94 15.36 -9.44 13.83
CA GLY A 94 14.55 -10.65 13.67
C GLY A 94 13.08 -10.41 13.31
N HIS A 95 12.57 -9.17 13.37
CA HIS A 95 11.25 -8.83 12.82
C HIS A 95 11.36 -8.48 11.33
N ALA A 96 10.27 -8.62 10.59
CA ALA A 96 10.19 -8.19 9.20
C ALA A 96 9.24 -7.00 9.03
N LEU A 97 9.47 -6.21 7.97
CA LEU A 97 8.48 -5.26 7.47
C LEU A 97 7.54 -5.95 6.49
N ARG A 98 6.26 -5.62 6.58
CA ARG A 98 5.22 -6.08 5.65
C ARG A 98 4.42 -4.91 5.12
N LEU A 99 4.18 -4.91 3.82
CA LEU A 99 3.22 -4.03 3.17
C LEU A 99 2.05 -4.88 2.68
N THR A 100 0.82 -4.49 3.04
CA THR A 100 -0.38 -5.04 2.40
C THR A 100 -1.01 -3.99 1.51
N VAL A 101 -1.36 -4.36 0.28
CA VAL A 101 -2.06 -3.51 -0.68
C VAL A 101 -3.43 -4.10 -0.97
N SER A 102 -4.46 -3.28 -0.94
CA SER A 102 -5.83 -3.68 -1.26
C SER A 102 -6.57 -2.49 -1.92
N SER A 103 -7.88 -2.65 -2.12
CA SER A 103 -8.77 -1.60 -2.62
C SER A 103 -9.91 -1.27 -1.66
N SER A 104 -9.75 -1.65 -0.39
CA SER A 104 -10.66 -1.25 0.69
C SER A 104 -9.98 -1.37 2.05
N ASP A 105 -10.46 -0.60 3.02
CA ASP A 105 -10.16 -0.76 4.45
C ASP A 105 -11.37 -0.23 5.24
N PHE A 106 -12.46 -0.99 5.16
CA PHE A 106 -13.72 -0.66 5.80
C PHE A 106 -13.74 -1.21 7.25
N PRO A 107 -14.28 -0.48 8.24
CA PRO A 107 -14.98 0.81 8.13
C PRO A 107 -14.06 2.03 8.32
N HIS A 108 -12.74 1.88 8.26
CA HIS A 108 -11.82 3.01 8.45
C HIS A 108 -12.03 4.09 7.39
N TRP A 109 -12.27 3.69 6.14
CA TRP A 109 -12.78 4.55 5.06
C TRP A 109 -14.06 3.96 4.45
N ASP A 110 -14.86 4.83 3.82
CA ASP A 110 -16.01 4.41 3.02
C ASP A 110 -15.56 3.54 1.84
N ARG A 111 -16.44 2.64 1.39
CA ARG A 111 -16.14 1.79 0.24
C ARG A 111 -16.35 2.57 -1.05
N ASN A 112 -15.37 2.53 -1.95
CA ASN A 112 -15.61 2.90 -3.34
C ASN A 112 -16.46 1.83 -4.04
N LEU A 113 -17.49 2.26 -4.76
CA LEU A 113 -18.38 1.37 -5.52
C LEU A 113 -17.83 1.00 -6.90
N ASN A 114 -16.70 1.59 -7.29
CA ASN A 114 -16.04 1.42 -8.58
C ASN A 114 -16.87 1.87 -9.80
N SER A 115 -18.01 2.54 -9.59
CA SER A 115 -18.91 3.03 -10.64
C SER A 115 -18.47 4.36 -11.25
N GLY A 116 -17.64 5.13 -10.53
CA GLY A 116 -17.29 6.50 -10.90
C GLY A 116 -18.38 7.53 -10.59
N GLY A 117 -19.52 7.13 -10.04
CA GLY A 117 -20.63 8.02 -9.74
C GLY A 117 -20.39 8.94 -8.53
N PRO A 118 -21.36 9.80 -8.18
CA PRO A 118 -21.20 10.77 -7.11
C PRO A 118 -21.06 10.10 -5.74
N LEU A 119 -20.05 10.53 -4.98
CA LEU A 119 -19.78 9.98 -3.64
C LEU A 119 -21.01 10.12 -2.73
N PHE A 120 -21.32 9.05 -1.99
CA PHE A 120 -22.42 8.99 -1.02
C PHE A 120 -23.84 9.14 -1.60
N ALA A 121 -24.00 9.21 -2.92
CA ALA A 121 -25.32 9.31 -3.57
C ALA A 121 -25.83 7.98 -4.13
N GLU A 122 -24.92 7.03 -4.37
CA GLU A 122 -25.21 5.73 -4.95
C GLU A 122 -25.47 4.66 -3.88
N ASP A 123 -26.42 3.77 -4.15
CA ASP A 123 -26.68 2.62 -3.30
C ASP A 123 -25.69 1.47 -3.57
N ALA A 124 -25.66 0.49 -2.66
CA ALA A 124 -24.75 -0.64 -2.76
C ALA A 124 -24.97 -1.53 -4.00
N GLY A 125 -26.14 -1.46 -4.65
CA GLY A 125 -26.45 -2.16 -5.90
C GLY A 125 -25.77 -1.56 -7.13
N ALA A 126 -25.28 -0.32 -7.03
CA ALA A 126 -24.45 0.30 -8.07
C ALA A 126 -22.99 -0.22 -8.06
N ALA A 127 -22.62 -1.04 -7.06
CA ALA A 127 -21.25 -1.55 -6.93
C ALA A 127 -20.84 -2.44 -8.11
N VAL A 128 -19.70 -2.11 -8.71
CA VAL A 128 -19.06 -2.89 -9.76
C VAL A 128 -17.87 -3.65 -9.18
N VAL A 129 -17.79 -4.95 -9.45
CA VAL A 129 -16.59 -5.73 -9.11
C VAL A 129 -15.45 -5.30 -10.02
N ALA A 130 -14.32 -4.90 -9.42
CA ALA A 130 -13.14 -4.45 -10.14
C ALA A 130 -11.97 -5.43 -9.97
N THR A 131 -11.26 -5.71 -11.06
CA THR A 131 -9.98 -6.41 -11.04
C THR A 131 -8.85 -5.40 -10.94
N GLN A 132 -7.98 -5.62 -9.97
CA GLN A 132 -6.89 -4.72 -9.61
C GLN A 132 -5.57 -5.33 -10.00
N THR A 133 -4.67 -4.55 -10.60
CA THR A 133 -3.33 -4.99 -10.99
C THR A 133 -2.30 -4.04 -10.41
N VAL A 134 -1.32 -4.57 -9.67
CA VAL A 134 -0.19 -3.83 -9.13
C VAL A 134 1.08 -4.28 -9.84
N LEU A 135 1.82 -3.33 -10.42
CA LEU A 135 3.07 -3.58 -11.12
C LEU A 135 4.25 -3.19 -10.21
N HIS A 136 5.33 -3.95 -10.27
CA HIS A 136 6.54 -3.73 -9.47
C HIS A 136 7.81 -4.20 -10.22
N ASP A 137 7.80 -4.01 -11.53
CA ASP A 137 8.94 -4.28 -12.42
C ASP A 137 9.84 -3.04 -12.56
N ALA A 138 10.91 -3.14 -13.36
CA ALA A 138 11.88 -2.05 -13.52
C ALA A 138 11.30 -0.78 -14.18
N ALA A 139 10.28 -0.90 -15.03
CA ALA A 139 9.60 0.24 -15.64
C ALA A 139 8.51 0.82 -14.72
N HIS A 140 8.03 0.03 -13.76
CA HIS A 140 6.98 0.38 -12.81
C HIS A 140 7.44 0.15 -11.36
N PRO A 141 8.40 0.96 -10.84
CA PRO A 141 9.05 0.71 -9.56
C PRO A 141 8.16 1.10 -8.36
N SER A 142 7.07 0.37 -8.14
CA SER A 142 6.25 0.47 -6.93
C SER A 142 7.11 0.22 -5.70
N ARG A 143 6.99 1.09 -4.70
CA ARG A 143 7.87 1.08 -3.52
C ARG A 143 7.23 1.72 -2.31
N VAL A 144 7.73 1.34 -1.14
CA VAL A 144 7.51 2.07 0.11
C VAL A 144 8.71 2.98 0.38
N VAL A 145 8.44 4.22 0.78
CA VAL A 145 9.44 5.19 1.22
C VAL A 145 9.33 5.33 2.73
N LEU A 146 10.42 5.05 3.43
CA LEU A 146 10.47 4.98 4.89
C LEU A 146 11.46 6.02 5.46
N PRO A 147 11.10 6.71 6.55
CA PRO A 147 11.94 7.73 7.19
C PRO A 147 12.93 7.07 8.16
N VAL A 148 13.99 6.47 7.63
CA VAL A 148 15.01 5.79 8.42
C VAL A 148 15.88 6.82 9.15
N VAL A 149 16.07 6.62 10.46
CA VAL A 149 17.02 7.38 11.27
C VAL A 149 18.20 6.49 11.62
N ASP A 150 19.40 6.95 11.31
CA ASP A 150 20.62 6.30 11.78
C ASP A 150 20.82 6.61 13.27
N ASP A 151 20.76 5.59 14.11
CA ASP A 151 21.00 5.69 15.55
C ASP A 151 22.47 5.47 15.94
N GLY A 152 23.37 5.39 14.96
CA GLY A 152 24.79 5.14 15.15
C GLY A 152 25.16 3.67 15.40
N SER A 153 24.20 2.74 15.35
CA SER A 153 24.52 1.30 15.25
C SER A 153 24.97 0.99 13.81
N ALA A 154 26.13 0.34 13.65
CA ALA A 154 26.88 0.27 12.39
C ALA A 154 26.05 -0.15 11.15
N ALA A 155 26.15 0.64 10.08
CA ALA A 155 25.49 0.42 8.80
C ALA A 155 26.10 -0.76 8.01
N VAL A 156 25.24 -1.67 7.55
CA VAL A 156 25.54 -2.57 6.42
C VAL A 156 24.61 -2.17 5.28
N ALA A 157 25.17 -2.06 4.08
CA ALA A 157 24.53 -1.52 2.88
C ALA A 157 23.24 -2.28 2.51
N PRO A 158 22.23 -1.61 1.94
CA PRO A 158 21.03 -2.28 1.47
C PRO A 158 21.38 -3.13 0.24
N GLY A 159 21.42 -4.45 0.43
CA GLY A 159 21.35 -5.40 -0.67
C GLY A 159 19.97 -5.29 -1.32
N ALA A 160 19.95 -5.16 -2.65
CA ALA A 160 18.71 -5.10 -3.43
C ALA A 160 17.92 -6.42 -3.26
N ALA A 161 17.00 -6.45 -2.29
CA ALA A 161 16.05 -7.53 -2.11
C ALA A 161 14.77 -7.18 -2.88
N GLY A 162 14.59 -7.80 -4.03
CA GLY A 162 13.33 -7.75 -4.77
C GLY A 162 12.20 -8.31 -3.89
N ILE A 163 11.17 -7.51 -3.71
CA ILE A 163 9.95 -7.89 -2.99
C ILE A 163 9.07 -8.68 -3.98
N ALA A 164 8.91 -9.98 -3.74
CA ALA A 164 7.98 -10.82 -4.49
C ALA A 164 6.71 -11.09 -3.66
N PRO A 165 5.52 -11.14 -4.27
CA PRO A 165 4.30 -11.51 -3.55
C PRO A 165 4.38 -12.98 -3.10
N THR A 166 4.03 -13.24 -1.84
CA THR A 166 3.75 -14.61 -1.38
C THR A 166 2.37 -15.02 -1.91
N PRO A 167 2.22 -16.18 -2.58
CA PRO A 167 0.93 -16.65 -3.05
C PRO A 167 0.00 -16.92 -1.86
N SER A 168 -1.22 -16.39 -1.92
CA SER A 168 -2.30 -16.80 -1.03
C SER A 168 -2.73 -18.23 -1.38
N SER A 169 -2.68 -19.16 -0.43
CA SER A 169 -3.29 -20.49 -0.58
C SER A 169 -4.81 -20.38 -0.84
N PRO A 170 -5.40 -21.36 -1.56
CA PRO A 170 -6.77 -21.28 -2.12
C PRO A 170 -7.88 -21.10 -1.07
#